data_AF-A0A7C4F8K1-F1
#
_entry.id   AF-A0A7C4F8K1-F1
#
_cell.length_a   1.000
_cell.length_b   1.000
_cell.length_c   1.000
_cell.angle_alpha   90.00
_cell.angle_beta   90.00
_cell.angle_gamma   90.00
#
_symmetry.space_group_name_H-M   'P 1'
#
loop_
_entity.id
_entity.type
_entity.pdbx_description
1 polymer ?
#
loop_
_entity_poly.entity_id
_entity_poly.type
_entity_poly.pdbx_seq_one_letter_code
_entity_poly.pdbx_strand_id
1 'polypeptide(L)'
;MDELNRALAEFTKIPGIGLSKAKKLYEMGYKTVEDLKKASFDELANIKGIGPNRATLIKNYFAELAEKEKAELKVREEAKPEAKE
;
A
#
# COMPACT_ATOMS: atom_id res chain seq x y z
N MET A 1 -1.22 -19.58 8.83
CA MET A 1 -0.38 -19.57 7.60
C MET A 1 -0.91 -18.55 6.58
N ASP A 2 -2.18 -18.17 6.70
CA ASP A 2 -2.97 -17.46 5.69
C ASP A 2 -2.65 -15.96 5.56
N GLU A 3 -2.25 -15.31 6.65
CA GLU A 3 -1.95 -13.86 6.65
C GLU A 3 -0.75 -13.52 5.76
N LEU A 4 0.28 -14.36 5.78
CA LEU A 4 1.45 -14.18 4.90
C LEU A 4 1.03 -14.25 3.43
N ASN A 5 0.28 -15.28 3.03
CA ASN A 5 -0.15 -15.42 1.64
C ASN A 5 -1.01 -14.26 1.17
N ARG A 6 -1.90 -13.75 2.04
CA ARG A 6 -2.72 -12.59 1.73
C ARG A 6 -1.87 -11.32 1.56
N ALA A 7 -0.93 -11.08 2.46
CA ALA A 7 0.00 -9.96 2.34
C ALA A 7 0.85 -10.07 1.07
N LEU A 8 1.39 -11.26 0.79
CA LEU A 8 2.17 -11.53 -0.42
C LEU A 8 1.35 -11.25 -1.69
N ALA A 9 0.11 -11.74 -1.76
CA ALA A 9 -0.76 -11.54 -2.91
C ALA A 9 -1.00 -10.05 -3.18
N GLU A 10 -1.30 -9.28 -2.13
CA GLU A 10 -1.50 -7.83 -2.22
C GLU A 10 -0.22 -7.10 -2.65
N PHE A 11 0.94 -7.48 -2.10
CA PHE A 11 2.23 -6.90 -2.48
C PHE A 11 2.63 -7.22 -3.92
N THR A 12 2.31 -8.42 -4.41
CA THR A 12 2.61 -8.81 -5.80
C THR A 12 1.74 -8.10 -6.84
N LYS A 13 0.63 -7.45 -6.44
CA LYS A 13 -0.13 -6.57 -7.33
C LYS A 13 0.64 -5.30 -7.68
N ILE A 14 1.65 -4.92 -6.88
CA ILE A 14 2.43 -3.71 -7.10
C ILE A 14 3.44 -3.96 -8.22
N PRO A 15 3.46 -3.14 -9.29
CA PRO A 15 4.38 -3.33 -10.39
C PRO A 15 5.84 -3.26 -9.91
N GLY A 16 6.61 -4.33 -10.19
CA GLY A 16 8.01 -4.44 -9.78
C GLY A 16 8.26 -5.18 -8.46
N ILE A 17 7.21 -5.59 -7.74
CA ILE A 17 7.27 -6.44 -6.55
C ILE A 17 6.81 -7.86 -6.92
N GLY A 18 7.67 -8.85 -6.65
CA GLY A 18 7.36 -10.27 -6.80
C GLY A 18 7.39 -10.98 -5.45
N LEU A 19 7.01 -12.27 -5.44
CA LEU A 19 6.90 -13.08 -4.21
C LEU A 19 8.13 -12.98 -3.30
N SER A 20 9.34 -13.04 -3.85
CA SER A 20 10.59 -12.97 -3.06
C SER A 20 10.77 -11.64 -2.34
N LYS A 21 10.29 -10.53 -2.92
CA LYS A 21 10.40 -9.19 -2.32
C LYS A 21 9.25 -8.90 -1.39
N ALA A 22 8.05 -9.34 -1.76
CA ALA A 22 6.88 -9.31 -0.91
C ALA A 22 7.15 -10.03 0.42
N LYS A 23 7.88 -11.16 0.39
CA LYS A 23 8.29 -11.86 1.61
C LYS A 23 9.19 -11.02 2.51
N LYS A 24 10.15 -10.30 1.92
CA LYS A 24 11.02 -9.39 2.68
C LYS A 24 10.26 -8.22 3.31
N LEU A 25 9.28 -7.67 2.60
CA LEU A 25 8.40 -6.64 3.16
C LEU A 25 7.65 -7.18 4.39
N TYR A 26 7.12 -8.40 4.28
CA TYR A 26 6.47 -9.06 5.41
C TYR A 26 7.43 -9.33 6.58
N GLU A 27 8.66 -9.75 6.30
CA GLU A 27 9.70 -9.96 7.31
C GLU A 27 10.13 -8.67 8.03
N MET A 28 10.02 -7.52 7.36
CA MET A 28 10.24 -6.19 7.96
C MET A 28 9.08 -5.74 8.87
N GLY A 29 7.97 -6.50 8.91
CA GLY A 29 6.79 -6.20 9.71
C GLY A 29 5.63 -5.59 8.93
N TYR A 30 5.78 -5.34 7.61
CA TYR A 30 4.69 -4.84 6.80
C TYR A 30 3.71 -5.97 6.46
N LYS A 31 2.55 -5.98 7.12
CA LYS A 31 1.52 -7.01 6.92
C LYS A 31 0.48 -6.65 5.88
N THR A 32 0.37 -5.37 5.53
CA THR A 32 -0.70 -4.84 4.67
C THR A 32 -0.18 -3.82 3.66
N VAL A 33 -0.93 -3.58 2.59
CA VAL A 33 -0.61 -2.52 1.61
C VAL A 33 -0.73 -1.13 2.21
N GLU A 34 -1.57 -0.95 3.23
CA GLU A 34 -1.66 0.31 3.98
C GLU A 34 -0.37 0.62 4.73
N ASP A 35 0.25 -0.41 5.31
CA ASP A 35 1.58 -0.32 5.94
C ASP A 35 2.63 0.14 4.91
N LEU A 36 2.62 -0.41 3.70
CA LEU A 36 3.53 0.03 2.62
C LEU A 36 3.26 1.45 2.15
N LYS A 37 1.99 1.87 2.14
CA LYS A 37 1.57 3.22 1.79
C LYS A 37 2.08 4.24 2.82
N LYS A 38 2.00 3.88 4.10
CA LYS A 38 2.53 4.67 5.24
C LYS A 38 4.05 4.63 5.34
N ALA A 39 4.68 3.55 4.88
CA ALA A 39 6.13 3.40 4.88
C ALA A 39 6.81 4.56 4.13
N SER A 40 7.98 4.96 4.64
CA SER A 40 8.78 6.00 4.04
C SER A 40 9.58 5.47 2.85
N PHE A 41 9.94 6.38 1.93
CA PHE A 41 10.80 6.03 0.79
C PHE A 41 12.11 5.37 1.25
N ASP A 42 12.72 5.92 2.30
CA ASP A 42 13.98 5.42 2.86
C ASP A 42 13.84 3.98 3.37
N GLU A 43 12.76 3.66 4.09
CA GLU A 43 12.50 2.30 4.56
C GLU A 43 12.37 1.32 3.39
N LEU A 44 11.60 1.67 2.36
CA LEU A 44 11.43 0.84 1.17
C LEU A 44 12.74 0.68 0.38
N ALA A 45 13.55 1.73 0.30
CA ALA A 45 14.83 1.74 -0.39
C ALA A 45 15.89 0.89 0.34
N ASN A 46 15.86 0.89 1.68
CA ASN A 46 16.75 0.09 2.53
C ASN A 46 16.44 -1.42 2.47
N ILE A 47 15.27 -1.83 1.97
CA ILE A 47 14.93 -3.24 1.84
C ILE A 47 15.79 -3.91 0.77
N LYS A 48 16.51 -4.94 1.20
CA LYS A 48 17.39 -5.75 0.35
C LYS A 48 16.63 -6.32 -0.86
N GLY A 49 16.79 -5.73 -2.04
CA GLY A 49 16.18 -6.19 -3.29
C GLY A 49 15.03 -5.34 -3.83
N ILE A 50 14.57 -4.32 -3.10
CA ILE A 50 13.69 -3.27 -3.63
C ILE A 50 14.56 -2.15 -4.19
N GLY A 51 15.40 -1.55 -3.34
CA GLY A 51 16.28 -0.44 -3.71
C GLY A 51 15.52 0.85 -4.07
N PRO A 52 16.24 1.95 -4.31
CA PRO A 52 15.65 3.27 -4.49
C PRO A 52 14.72 3.35 -5.70
N ASN A 53 15.11 2.77 -6.84
CA ASN A 53 14.29 2.79 -8.06
C ASN A 53 12.89 2.20 -7.86
N ARG A 54 12.78 1.10 -7.10
CA ARG A 54 11.47 0.48 -6.86
C ARG A 54 10.72 1.16 -5.73
N ALA A 55 11.41 1.67 -4.72
CA ALA A 55 10.79 2.45 -3.67
C ALA A 55 10.02 3.66 -4.24
N THR A 56 10.58 4.35 -5.24
CA THR A 56 9.89 5.43 -5.96
C THR A 56 8.62 4.93 -6.67
N LEU A 57 8.71 3.81 -7.39
CA LEU A 57 7.56 3.24 -8.10
C LEU A 57 6.42 2.86 -7.16
N ILE A 58 6.74 2.23 -6.03
CA ILE A 58 5.77 1.83 -5.01
C ILE A 58 5.07 3.07 -4.43
N LYS A 59 5.84 4.10 -4.05
CA LYS A 59 5.28 5.35 -3.50
C LYS A 59 4.40 6.06 -4.52
N ASN A 60 4.81 6.15 -5.78
CA ASN A 60 4.01 6.76 -6.83
C ASN A 60 2.70 6.00 -7.08
N TYR A 61 2.77 4.67 -7.15
CA TYR A 61 1.59 3.82 -7.32
C TYR A 61 0.57 4.03 -6.19
N PHE A 62 1.04 4.05 -4.94
CA PHE A 62 0.16 4.28 -3.80
C PHE A 62 -0.29 5.73 -3.65
N ALA A 63 0.51 6.72 -4.05
CA ALA A 63 0.10 8.12 -4.04
C ALA A 63 -1.08 8.34 -4.99
N GLU A 64 -1.02 7.77 -6.20
CA GLU A 64 -2.10 7.87 -7.18
C GLU A 64 -3.38 7.16 -6.72
N LEU A 65 -3.25 5.96 -6.12
CA LEU A 65 -4.38 5.25 -5.51
C LEU A 65 -4.98 6.02 -4.32
N ALA A 66 -4.15 6.62 -3.47
CA ALA A 66 -4.60 7.38 -2.31
C ALA A 66 -5.46 8.58 -2.70
N GLU A 67 -5.04 9.30 -3.72
CA GLU A 67 -5.75 10.47 -4.24
C GLU A 67 -7.11 10.06 -4.80
N LYS A 68 -7.17 8.94 -5.57
CA LYS A 68 -8.42 8.39 -6.09
C LYS A 68 -9.38 7.94 -4.98
N GLU A 69 -8.89 7.17 -4.01
CA GLU A 69 -9.71 6.72 -2.87
C GLU A 69 -10.20 7.90 -2.02
N LYS A 70 -9.34 8.89 -1.73
CA LYS A 70 -9.75 10.08 -0.96
C LYS A 70 -10.78 10.93 -1.70
N ALA A 71 -10.66 11.04 -3.02
CA ALA A 71 -11.63 11.74 -3.85
C ALA A 71 -12.99 11.02 -3.80
N GLU A 72 -13.02 9.69 -3.93
CA GLU A 72 -14.25 8.90 -3.90
C GLU A 72 -14.93 8.88 -2.52
N LEU A 73 -14.16 8.82 -1.43
CA LEU A 73 -14.74 8.76 -0.08
C LEU A 73 -15.41 10.10 0.33
N LYS A 74 -14.81 11.24 -0.05
CA LYS A 74 -15.38 12.56 0.21
C LYS A 74 -16.74 12.77 -0.46
N VAL A 75 -16.92 12.25 -1.67
CA VAL A 75 -18.19 12.36 -2.42
C VAL A 75 -19.33 11.60 -1.75
N ARG A 76 -19.04 10.58 -0.94
CA ARG A 76 -20.05 9.73 -0.31
C ARG A 76 -20.45 10.19 1.10
N GLU A 77 -19.56 10.89 1.81
CA GLU A 77 -19.83 11.36 3.18
C GLU A 77 -20.79 12.57 3.21
N GLU A 78 -20.86 13.35 2.12
CA GLU A 78 -21.78 14.50 1.99
C GLU A 78 -23.25 14.10 1.73
N ALA A 79 -23.56 12.80 1.60
CA ALA A 79 -24.91 12.29 1.37
C ALA A 79 -25.57 11.70 2.62
N LYS A 80 -25.28 12.24 3.81
CA LYS A 80 -26.08 11.99 5.01
C LYS A 80 -26.93 13.23 5.30
N PRO A 81 -28.15 13.35 4.72
CA PRO A 81 -29.08 14.32 5.25
C PRO A 81 -29.40 13.91 6.69
N GLU A 82 -29.15 14.82 7.61
CA GLU A 82 -29.81 14.87 8.90
C GLU A 82 -31.32 14.89 8.67
N ALA A 83 -31.95 13.72 8.67
CA ALA A 83 -33.39 13.61 8.91
C ALA A 83 -33.60 13.74 10.42
N LYS A 84 -33.70 14.98 10.87
CA LYS A 84 -34.17 15.36 12.20
C LYS A 84 -35.32 16.34 11.99
N GLU A 85 -36.54 15.83 11.98
CA GLU A 85 -37.72 16.34 12.69
C GLU A 85 -38.87 15.33 12.57
#